data_AF-A0A9W2YX80-F1
#
_entry.id   AF-A0A9W2YX80-F1
#
_cell.length_a   1.000
_cell.length_b   1.000
_cell.length_c   1.000
_cell.angle_alpha   90.00
_cell.angle_beta   90.00
_cell.angle_gamma   90.00
#
_symmetry.space_group_name_H-M   'P 1'
#
loop_
_entity.id
_entity.type
_entity.pdbx_description
1 polymer ?
#
loop_
_entity_poly.entity_id
_entity_poly.type
_entity_poly.pdbx_seq_one_letter_code
_entity_poly.pdbx_strand_id
1 'polypeptide(L)'
;MISKIFVMFVPLVFAVTDPTTICLPDQVSFYSYDIQTDVISFVTLDYKQKLMAAVTGNTSVVNDLANGKSYATDATGSCQSSDLVPRDPYPQCLPANAVLIGNIYIGFGSNTLNATGWTFPYNNGVVKIGFTNDPNAPNVPIISRFVDEKGVLYSSFTADAVANLTQPERLKVPSPCPPKVIV
;
A
#
# COMPACT_ATOMS: atom_id res chain seq x y z
N MET A 1 7.70 -50.36 -41.66
CA MET A 1 8.37 -49.18 -41.08
C MET A 1 7.43 -48.57 -40.05
N ILE A 2 7.73 -48.71 -38.75
CA ILE A 2 6.90 -48.16 -37.66
C ILE A 2 7.53 -46.82 -37.27
N SER A 3 6.88 -45.72 -37.66
CA SER A 3 7.29 -44.37 -37.28
C SER A 3 6.95 -44.16 -35.80
N LYS A 4 7.98 -44.01 -34.95
CA LYS A 4 7.80 -43.67 -33.53
C LYS A 4 7.58 -42.16 -33.42
N ILE A 5 6.34 -41.74 -33.18
CA ILE A 5 6.02 -40.36 -32.79
C ILE A 5 6.49 -40.16 -31.35
N PHE A 6 7.50 -39.32 -31.17
CA PHE A 6 8.03 -38.92 -29.88
C PHE A 6 7.23 -37.69 -29.40
N VAL A 7 6.27 -37.89 -28.49
CA VAL A 7 5.53 -36.80 -27.86
C VAL A 7 6.42 -36.19 -26.78
N MET A 8 7.05 -35.06 -27.10
CA MET A 8 7.84 -34.28 -26.15
C MET A 8 6.88 -33.50 -25.23
N PHE A 9 6.68 -34.01 -24.01
CA PHE A 9 6.03 -33.25 -22.94
C PHE A 9 6.97 -32.12 -22.51
N VAL A 10 6.74 -30.91 -23.03
CA VAL A 10 7.35 -29.70 -22.47
C VAL A 10 6.56 -29.39 -21.20
N PRO A 11 7.15 -29.49 -19.99
CA PRO A 11 6.47 -29.04 -18.80
C PRO A 11 6.22 -27.54 -18.95
N LEU A 12 4.95 -27.13 -18.98
CA LEU A 12 4.57 -25.73 -18.81
C LEU A 12 4.99 -25.34 -17.40
N VAL A 13 6.19 -24.77 -17.27
CA VAL A 13 6.61 -24.09 -16.05
C VAL A 13 5.77 -22.82 -16.01
N PHE A 14 4.61 -22.88 -15.37
CA PHE A 14 3.92 -21.67 -14.92
C PHE A 14 4.90 -20.98 -13.97
N ALA A 15 5.54 -19.91 -14.42
CA ALA A 15 6.37 -19.09 -13.56
C ALA A 15 5.47 -18.58 -12.44
N VAL A 16 5.59 -19.18 -11.25
CA VAL A 16 4.90 -18.72 -10.06
C VAL A 16 5.55 -17.38 -9.74
N THR A 17 4.81 -16.28 -9.93
CA THR A 17 5.27 -14.96 -9.54
C THR A 17 5.52 -14.97 -8.03
N ASP A 18 6.77 -14.78 -7.62
CA ASP A 18 7.12 -14.62 -6.21
C ASP A 18 6.52 -13.30 -5.69
N PRO A 19 5.53 -13.36 -4.77
CA PRO A 19 4.86 -12.15 -4.29
C PRO A 19 5.84 -11.17 -3.63
N THR A 20 6.93 -11.66 -3.03
CA THR A 20 7.89 -10.79 -2.33
C THR A 20 8.65 -9.84 -3.25
N THR A 21 8.57 -10.06 -4.57
CA THR A 21 9.13 -9.16 -5.58
C THR A 21 8.20 -8.02 -5.98
N ILE A 22 6.92 -8.09 -5.58
CA ILE A 22 5.93 -7.05 -5.81
C ILE A 22 6.03 -6.03 -4.68
N CYS A 23 6.80 -4.98 -4.95
CA CYS A 23 7.15 -3.94 -3.98
C CYS A 23 6.71 -2.55 -4.43
N LEU A 24 6.29 -1.74 -3.47
CA LEU A 24 6.26 -0.30 -3.58
C LEU A 24 7.68 0.24 -3.84
N PRO A 25 7.81 1.36 -4.59
CA PRO A 25 9.08 2.07 -4.70
C PRO A 25 9.61 2.50 -3.32
N ASP A 26 10.93 2.65 -3.19
CA ASP A 26 11.56 3.11 -1.93
C ASP A 26 11.00 4.45 -1.42
N GLN A 27 10.59 5.30 -2.35
CA GLN A 27 9.93 6.57 -2.09
C GLN A 27 8.73 6.68 -3.01
N VAL A 28 7.57 7.00 -2.45
CA VAL A 28 6.35 7.12 -3.24
C VAL A 28 5.42 8.16 -2.64
N SER A 29 4.76 8.92 -3.50
CA SER A 29 3.70 9.86 -3.13
C SER A 29 2.46 9.58 -3.97
N PHE A 30 1.27 9.66 -3.37
CA PHE A 30 0.00 9.44 -4.04
C PHE A 30 -1.17 10.03 -3.25
N TYR A 31 -2.34 10.13 -3.88
CA TYR A 31 -3.60 10.36 -3.17
C TYR A 31 -4.27 9.03 -2.87
N SER A 32 -4.71 8.85 -1.62
CA SER A 32 -5.57 7.76 -1.20
C SER A 32 -6.98 8.29 -1.01
N TYR A 33 -7.96 7.64 -1.62
CA TYR A 33 -9.38 7.93 -1.44
C TYR A 33 -10.02 6.80 -0.65
N ASP A 34 -10.50 7.09 0.56
CA ASP A 34 -11.28 6.13 1.36
C ASP A 34 -12.72 6.05 0.84
N ILE A 35 -13.11 4.86 0.41
CA ILE A 35 -14.39 4.61 -0.27
C ILE A 35 -15.57 4.71 0.70
N GLN A 36 -15.35 4.51 1.99
CA GLN A 36 -16.42 4.52 2.99
C GLN A 36 -16.69 5.91 3.52
N THR A 37 -15.62 6.68 3.75
CA THR A 37 -15.73 8.00 4.38
C THR A 37 -15.70 9.16 3.38
N ASP A 38 -15.47 8.89 2.09
CA ASP A 38 -15.31 9.91 1.05
C ASP A 38 -14.16 10.89 1.34
N VAL A 39 -13.13 10.40 2.06
CA VAL A 39 -11.98 11.20 2.49
C VAL A 39 -10.82 10.99 1.53
N ILE A 40 -10.24 12.08 1.05
CA ILE A 40 -9.00 12.08 0.29
C ILE A 40 -7.84 12.46 1.22
N SER A 41 -6.82 11.62 1.23
CA SER A 41 -5.56 11.86 1.91
C SER A 41 -4.42 11.91 0.91
N PHE A 42 -3.50 12.88 1.06
CA PHE A 42 -2.21 12.80 0.38
C PHE A 42 -1.26 11.96 1.25
N VAL A 43 -0.70 10.91 0.66
CA VAL A 43 0.17 9.95 1.33
C VAL A 43 1.58 10.06 0.76
N THR A 44 2.57 10.01 1.64
CA THR A 44 3.98 9.97 1.28
C THR A 44 4.68 8.91 2.12
N LEU A 45 5.44 8.04 1.46
CA LEU A 45 6.20 6.96 2.07
C LEU A 45 7.67 7.11 1.71
N ASP A 46 8.55 7.04 2.70
CA ASP A 46 9.99 6.92 2.54
C ASP A 46 10.48 5.70 3.34
N TYR A 47 10.67 4.58 2.63
CA TYR A 47 11.13 3.33 3.22
C TYR A 47 12.60 3.38 3.63
N LYS A 48 13.41 4.28 3.05
CA LYS A 48 14.83 4.46 3.44
C LYS A 48 14.92 5.13 4.80
N GLN A 49 14.09 6.14 5.04
CA GLN A 49 14.00 6.84 6.32
C GLN A 49 13.04 6.17 7.31
N LYS A 50 12.28 5.15 6.86
CA LYS A 50 11.24 4.47 7.64
C LYS A 50 10.18 5.45 8.15
N LEU A 51 9.78 6.39 7.29
CA LEU A 51 8.78 7.41 7.58
C LEU A 51 7.60 7.28 6.62
N MET A 52 6.40 7.54 7.15
CA MET A 52 5.17 7.66 6.40
C MET A 52 4.44 8.92 6.86
N ALA A 53 3.83 9.65 5.94
CA ALA A 53 2.91 10.73 6.27
C ALA A 53 1.60 10.56 5.52
N ALA A 54 0.50 10.90 6.18
CA ALA A 54 -0.82 11.05 5.57
C ALA A 54 -1.38 12.43 5.95
N VAL A 55 -1.89 13.17 4.98
CA VAL A 55 -2.42 14.53 5.17
C VAL A 55 -3.85 14.58 4.68
N THR A 56 -4.78 15.04 5.52
CA THR A 56 -6.18 15.24 5.17
C THR A 56 -6.61 16.65 5.57
N GLY A 57 -6.83 17.52 4.59
CA GLY A 57 -7.08 18.94 4.83
C GLY A 57 -5.94 19.58 5.64
N ASN A 58 -6.27 20.12 6.82
CA ASN A 58 -5.31 20.72 7.73
C ASN A 58 -4.80 19.75 8.83
N THR A 59 -5.17 18.48 8.75
CA THR A 59 -4.69 17.45 9.68
C THR A 59 -3.61 16.61 9.03
N SER A 60 -2.68 16.09 9.83
CA SER A 60 -1.67 15.15 9.35
C SER A 60 -1.34 14.10 10.40
N VAL A 61 -0.87 12.95 9.93
CA VAL A 61 -0.25 11.93 10.75
C VAL A 61 1.10 11.60 10.13
N VAL A 62 2.16 11.61 10.94
CA VAL A 62 3.49 11.12 10.56
C VAL A 62 3.79 9.89 11.41
N ASN A 63 4.08 8.76 10.76
CA ASN A 63 4.46 7.53 11.39
C ASN A 63 5.97 7.31 11.22
N ASP A 64 6.69 7.26 12.33
CA ASP A 64 8.09 6.90 12.44
C ASP A 64 8.20 5.41 12.76
N LEU A 65 8.40 4.62 11.71
CA LEU A 65 8.46 3.17 11.79
C LEU A 65 9.80 2.68 12.38
N ALA A 66 10.83 3.52 12.40
CA ALA A 66 12.10 3.19 13.05
C ALA A 66 11.97 3.23 14.57
N ASN A 67 11.26 4.23 15.10
CA ASN A 67 11.08 4.44 16.54
C ASN A 67 9.73 3.94 17.08
N GLY A 68 8.84 3.44 16.21
CA GLY A 68 7.52 2.95 16.61
C GLY A 68 6.60 4.04 17.16
N LYS A 69 6.66 5.25 16.59
CA LYS A 69 5.88 6.41 17.02
C LYS A 69 4.96 6.94 15.92
N SER A 70 3.81 7.45 16.32
CA SER A 70 2.88 8.19 15.47
C SER A 70 2.71 9.61 16.01
N TYR A 71 2.76 10.60 15.13
CA TYR A 71 2.64 12.02 15.44
C TYR A 71 1.44 12.59 14.68
N ALA A 72 0.37 12.92 15.40
CA ALA A 72 -0.85 13.47 14.82
C ALA A 72 -0.89 14.98 15.05
N THR A 73 -1.10 15.74 13.98
CA THR A 73 -1.34 17.20 14.01
C THR A 73 -2.79 17.47 13.65
N ASP A 74 -3.50 18.19 14.51
CA ASP A 74 -4.88 18.57 14.25
C ASP A 74 -4.99 19.87 13.41
N ALA A 75 -6.22 20.28 13.11
CA ALA A 75 -6.49 21.46 12.29
C ALA A 75 -6.07 22.79 12.95
N THR A 76 -5.79 22.81 14.25
CA THR A 76 -5.26 23.98 14.98
C THR A 76 -3.72 24.07 14.91
N GLY A 77 -3.07 23.02 14.39
CA GLY A 77 -1.62 22.87 14.41
C GLY A 77 -1.10 22.25 15.71
N SER A 78 -1.98 21.82 16.61
CA SER A 78 -1.57 21.13 17.84
C SER A 78 -1.12 19.72 17.51
N CYS A 79 0.05 19.31 18.02
CA CYS A 79 0.62 18.00 17.78
C CYS A 79 0.59 17.11 19.03
N GLN A 80 0.32 15.82 18.83
CA GLN A 80 0.44 14.80 19.87
C GLN A 80 1.18 13.58 19.33
N SER A 81 1.98 12.94 20.19
CA SER A 81 2.66 11.67 19.89
C SER A 81 1.98 10.48 20.58
N SER A 82 2.03 9.31 19.96
CA SER A 82 1.56 8.05 20.51
C SER A 82 2.42 6.90 20.00
N ASP A 83 2.32 5.72 20.63
CA ASP A 83 2.93 4.52 20.08
C ASP A 83 2.21 4.12 18.79
N LEU A 84 2.98 3.66 17.80
CA LEU A 84 2.44 3.17 16.54
C LEU A 84 1.55 1.94 16.81
N VAL A 85 0.35 1.90 16.22
CA VAL A 85 -0.50 0.72 16.33
C VAL A 85 0.07 -0.35 15.38
N PRO A 86 0.08 -1.65 15.74
CA PRO A 86 0.59 -2.71 14.87
C PRO A 86 -0.05 -2.79 13.47
N ARG A 87 -1.19 -2.11 13.27
CA ARG A 87 -1.93 -2.00 12.01
C ARG A 87 -1.34 -1.00 11.01
N ASP A 88 -0.40 -0.16 11.44
CA ASP A 88 0.03 1.01 10.67
C ASP A 88 1.23 0.81 9.72
N PRO A 89 2.19 -0.13 9.91
CA PRO A 89 3.24 -0.30 8.92
C PRO A 89 2.72 -1.13 7.73
N TYR A 90 2.42 -0.45 6.62
CA TYR A 90 2.22 -1.10 5.34
C TYR A 90 3.59 -1.60 4.82
N PRO A 91 3.81 -2.93 4.72
CA PRO A 91 5.09 -3.45 4.27
C PRO A 91 5.40 -2.96 2.85
N GLN A 92 6.69 -2.74 2.54
CA GLN A 92 7.09 -2.28 1.21
C GLN A 92 6.69 -3.28 0.13
N CYS A 93 6.84 -4.57 0.42
CA CYS A 93 6.54 -5.67 -0.50
C CYS A 93 5.39 -6.53 0.01
N LEU A 94 4.72 -7.23 -0.89
CA LEU A 94 3.78 -8.26 -0.50
C LEU A 94 4.50 -9.35 0.33
N PRO A 95 3.83 -9.94 1.33
CA PRO A 95 4.41 -11.01 2.11
C PRO A 95 4.50 -12.31 1.29
N ALA A 96 5.41 -13.20 1.68
CA ALA A 96 5.65 -14.46 0.98
C ALA A 96 4.42 -15.39 0.92
N ASN A 97 3.47 -15.21 1.83
CA ASN A 97 2.21 -15.96 1.88
C ASN A 97 1.08 -15.30 1.07
N ALA A 98 1.34 -14.25 0.30
CA ALA A 98 0.33 -13.64 -0.56
C ALA A 98 -0.02 -14.56 -1.74
N VAL A 99 -1.32 -14.67 -1.99
CA VAL A 99 -1.88 -15.53 -3.03
C VAL A 99 -2.46 -14.67 -4.13
N LEU A 100 -2.06 -14.93 -5.38
CA LEU A 100 -2.64 -14.29 -6.56
C LEU A 100 -4.10 -14.71 -6.70
N ILE A 101 -5.01 -13.73 -6.72
CA ILE A 101 -6.46 -13.98 -6.90
C ILE A 101 -6.92 -13.76 -8.34
N GLY A 102 -6.14 -13.05 -9.16
CA GLY A 102 -6.44 -12.87 -10.59
C GLY A 102 -5.94 -11.55 -11.16
N ASN A 103 -6.31 -11.29 -12.41
CA ASN A 103 -6.03 -10.03 -13.09
C ASN A 103 -7.20 -9.04 -12.88
N ILE A 104 -6.86 -7.76 -12.78
CA ILE A 104 -7.79 -6.64 -12.64
C ILE A 104 -7.61 -5.75 -13.87
N TYR A 105 -8.73 -5.38 -14.50
CA TYR A 105 -8.77 -4.50 -15.66
C TYR A 105 -9.68 -3.32 -15.31
N ILE A 106 -9.14 -2.12 -15.27
CA ILE A 106 -9.89 -0.90 -14.95
C ILE A 106 -9.88 0.04 -16.15
N GLY A 107 -11.05 0.51 -16.58
CA GLY A 107 -11.18 1.37 -17.75
C GLY A 107 -11.63 0.60 -19.00
N PHE A 108 -11.48 1.22 -20.16
CA PHE A 108 -11.98 0.69 -21.43
C PHE A 108 -11.00 0.98 -22.58
N GLY A 109 -10.93 0.04 -23.54
CA GLY A 109 -10.13 0.17 -24.75
C GLY A 109 -8.63 0.29 -24.46
N SER A 110 -7.95 1.17 -25.17
CA SER A 110 -6.50 1.43 -25.01
C SER A 110 -6.12 2.06 -23.67
N ASN A 111 -7.10 2.58 -22.93
CA ASN A 111 -6.90 3.25 -21.63
C ASN A 111 -7.20 2.30 -20.46
N THR A 112 -7.09 1.00 -20.68
CA THR A 112 -7.30 -0.01 -19.63
C THR A 112 -6.05 -0.13 -18.78
N LEU A 113 -6.18 0.17 -17.50
CA LEU A 113 -5.17 -0.12 -16.48
C LEU A 113 -5.20 -1.60 -16.14
N ASN A 114 -4.05 -2.26 -16.31
CA ASN A 114 -3.85 -3.66 -15.98
C ASN A 114 -3.22 -3.80 -14.60
N ALA A 115 -3.76 -4.67 -13.78
CA ALA A 115 -3.26 -4.94 -12.44
C ALA A 115 -3.40 -6.42 -12.07
N THR A 116 -2.67 -6.85 -11.04
CA THR A 116 -2.84 -8.17 -10.41
C THR A 116 -3.40 -8.01 -9.01
N GLY A 117 -4.40 -8.81 -8.67
CA GLY A 117 -4.99 -8.87 -7.35
C GLY A 117 -4.30 -9.92 -6.49
N TRP A 118 -4.07 -9.59 -5.23
CA TRP A 118 -3.45 -10.45 -4.22
C TRP A 118 -4.28 -10.49 -2.95
N THR A 119 -4.21 -11.59 -2.21
CA THR A 119 -4.83 -11.73 -0.88
C THR A 119 -3.86 -12.34 0.13
N PHE A 120 -3.87 -11.86 1.37
CA PHE A 120 -3.06 -12.41 2.45
C PHE A 120 -3.63 -12.06 3.83
N PRO A 121 -3.35 -12.87 4.87
CA PRO A 121 -3.67 -12.51 6.25
C PRO A 121 -2.76 -11.38 6.74
N TYR A 122 -3.32 -10.43 7.49
CA TYR A 122 -2.59 -9.31 8.08
C TYR A 122 -3.29 -8.85 9.36
N ASN A 123 -2.56 -8.77 10.48
CA ASN A 123 -3.09 -8.31 11.77
C ASN A 123 -4.46 -8.92 12.16
N ASN A 124 -4.53 -10.25 12.18
CA ASN A 124 -5.75 -11.05 12.43
C ASN A 124 -6.92 -10.81 11.46
N GLY A 125 -6.69 -10.04 10.40
CA GLY A 125 -7.63 -9.79 9.32
C GLY A 125 -7.13 -10.32 7.98
N VAL A 126 -7.78 -9.88 6.91
CA VAL A 126 -7.45 -10.24 5.53
C VAL A 126 -7.34 -8.99 4.67
N VAL A 127 -6.21 -8.87 3.97
CA VAL A 127 -5.99 -7.85 2.95
C VAL A 127 -6.26 -8.45 1.58
N LYS A 128 -6.95 -7.68 0.72
CA LYS A 128 -7.05 -7.86 -0.72
C LYS A 128 -6.55 -6.60 -1.39
N ILE A 129 -5.60 -6.72 -2.31
CA ILE A 129 -4.96 -5.55 -2.91
C ILE A 129 -4.64 -5.78 -4.36
N GLY A 130 -4.92 -4.78 -5.20
CA GLY A 130 -4.56 -4.77 -6.62
C GLY A 130 -3.31 -3.95 -6.84
N PHE A 131 -2.25 -4.51 -7.40
CA PHE A 131 -1.04 -3.78 -7.80
C PHE A 131 -1.02 -3.56 -9.31
N THR A 132 -0.59 -2.37 -9.75
CA THR A 132 -0.41 -2.10 -11.19
C THR A 132 0.63 -3.02 -11.82
N ASN A 133 0.36 -3.47 -13.05
CA ASN A 133 1.30 -4.23 -13.87
C ASN A 133 1.87 -3.37 -15.02
N ASP A 134 1.65 -2.06 -15.01
CA ASP A 134 2.14 -1.16 -16.06
C ASP A 134 3.63 -0.86 -15.86
N PRO A 135 4.52 -1.24 -16.81
CA PRO A 135 5.95 -0.96 -16.69
C PRO A 135 6.29 0.54 -16.75
N ASN A 136 5.37 1.40 -17.19
CA ASN A 136 5.55 2.85 -17.25
C ASN A 136 4.98 3.58 -16.04
N ALA A 137 4.37 2.86 -15.09
CA ALA A 137 3.81 3.42 -13.86
C ALA A 137 4.56 2.89 -12.63
N PRO A 138 4.59 3.63 -11.52
CA PRO A 138 5.15 3.10 -10.28
C PRO A 138 4.32 1.91 -9.79
N ASN A 139 4.98 0.86 -9.29
CA ASN A 139 4.30 -0.31 -8.75
C ASN A 139 3.61 0.01 -7.42
N VAL A 140 2.36 0.49 -7.49
CA VAL A 140 1.56 0.89 -6.34
C VAL A 140 0.24 0.12 -6.29
N PRO A 141 -0.37 0.01 -5.10
CA PRO A 141 -1.71 -0.53 -5.01
C PRO A 141 -2.69 0.45 -5.63
N ILE A 142 -3.52 -0.01 -6.57
CA ILE A 142 -4.56 0.80 -7.23
C ILE A 142 -5.88 0.75 -6.47
N ILE A 143 -6.14 -0.36 -5.79
CA ILE A 143 -7.28 -0.59 -4.92
C ILE A 143 -6.82 -1.47 -3.77
N SER A 144 -7.22 -1.12 -2.55
CA SER A 144 -6.95 -1.93 -1.37
C SER A 144 -8.23 -2.16 -0.58
N ARG A 145 -8.30 -3.30 0.08
CA ARG A 145 -9.36 -3.68 0.99
C ARG A 145 -8.77 -4.46 2.15
N PHE A 146 -9.03 -4.02 3.37
CA PHE A 146 -8.70 -4.73 4.59
C PHE A 146 -9.98 -5.02 5.38
N VAL A 147 -10.13 -6.24 5.87
CA VAL A 147 -11.18 -6.61 6.83
C VAL A 147 -10.48 -7.06 8.10
N ASP A 148 -10.71 -6.37 9.21
CA ASP A 148 -10.09 -6.70 10.49
C ASP A 148 -10.77 -7.91 11.18
N GLU A 149 -10.22 -8.34 12.31
CA GLU A 149 -10.74 -9.47 13.09
C GLU A 149 -12.18 -9.28 13.60
N LYS A 150 -12.65 -8.02 13.66
CA LYS A 150 -14.02 -7.66 14.08
C LYS A 150 -14.97 -7.52 12.89
N GLY A 151 -14.49 -7.76 11.67
CA GLY A 151 -15.26 -7.59 10.44
C GLY A 151 -15.37 -6.14 9.98
N VAL A 152 -14.62 -5.20 10.56
CA VAL A 152 -14.59 -3.81 10.11
C VAL A 152 -13.83 -3.76 8.79
N LEU A 153 -14.50 -3.19 7.79
CA LEU A 153 -13.97 -3.03 6.44
C LEU A 153 -13.23 -1.70 6.34
N TYR A 154 -12.11 -1.68 5.63
CA TYR A 154 -11.40 -0.50 5.18
C TYR A 154 -11.11 -0.67 3.70
N SER A 155 -11.43 0.31 2.87
CA SER A 155 -11.20 0.19 1.42
C SER A 155 -10.77 1.53 0.84
N SER A 156 -9.76 1.51 -0.02
CA SER A 156 -9.26 2.72 -0.67
C SER A 156 -8.89 2.53 -2.13
N PHE A 157 -8.91 3.63 -2.88
CA PHE A 157 -8.28 3.76 -4.19
C PHE A 157 -7.04 4.65 -4.11
N THR A 158 -6.07 4.37 -4.96
CA THR A 158 -4.88 5.20 -5.11
C THR A 158 -4.94 5.95 -6.43
N ALA A 159 -4.60 7.24 -6.41
CA ALA A 159 -4.52 8.11 -7.58
C ALA A 159 -3.21 8.89 -7.61
N ASP A 160 -2.79 9.30 -8.81
CA ASP A 160 -1.62 10.14 -9.10
C ASP A 160 -0.34 9.70 -8.38
N ALA A 161 -0.08 8.40 -8.40
CA ALA A 161 1.10 7.85 -7.78
C ALA A 161 2.38 8.18 -8.57
N VAL A 162 3.43 8.53 -7.84
CA VAL A 162 4.77 8.77 -8.40
C VAL A 162 5.85 8.14 -7.52
N ALA A 163 6.86 7.53 -8.12
CA ALA A 163 8.00 6.90 -7.43
C ALA A 163 9.04 7.93 -6.92
N ASN A 164 8.57 8.98 -6.24
CA ASN A 164 9.41 9.98 -5.58
C ASN A 164 8.61 10.71 -4.48
N LEU A 165 9.28 11.50 -3.65
CA LEU A 165 8.66 12.40 -2.69
C LEU A 165 8.32 13.74 -3.37
N THR A 166 7.05 14.04 -3.58
CA THR A 166 6.63 15.34 -4.16
C THR A 166 6.45 16.42 -3.11
N GLN A 167 6.23 16.04 -1.84
CA GLN A 167 6.10 16.94 -0.69
C GLN A 167 6.90 16.38 0.52
N PRO A 168 8.23 16.28 0.42
CA PRO A 168 9.06 15.67 1.47
C PRO A 168 8.96 16.38 2.83
N GLU A 169 8.59 17.66 2.85
CA GLU A 169 8.35 18.41 4.08
C GLU A 169 7.20 17.85 4.93
N ARG A 170 6.27 17.08 4.35
CA ARG A 170 5.17 16.42 5.09
C ARG A 170 5.64 15.30 6.00
N LEU A 171 6.84 14.76 5.76
CA LEU A 171 7.46 13.74 6.61
C LEU A 171 8.11 14.34 7.86
N LYS A 172 8.19 15.67 7.97
CA LYS A 172 8.77 16.33 9.13
C LYS A 172 7.79 16.25 10.31
N VAL A 173 8.25 15.68 11.41
CA VAL A 173 7.53 15.70 12.68
C VAL A 173 7.60 17.11 13.27
N PRO A 174 6.46 17.75 13.62
CA PRO A 174 6.47 19.03 14.30
C PRO A 174 7.18 18.96 15.66
N SER A 175 7.68 20.08 16.15
CA SER A 175 8.27 20.17 17.49
C SER A 175 7.74 21.42 18.20
N PRO A 176 7.17 21.29 19.41
CA PRO A 176 7.03 20.08 20.22
C PRO A 176 5.80 19.22 19.84
N CYS A 177 5.92 17.89 19.97
CA CYS A 177 4.82 16.91 19.87
C CYS A 177 4.72 16.07 21.16
N PRO A 178 4.13 16.61 22.24
CA PRO A 178 4.04 15.91 23.52
C PRO A 178 3.23 14.61 23.41
N PRO A 179 3.44 13.62 24.31
CA PRO A 179 2.63 12.41 24.34
C PRO A 179 1.13 12.72 24.50
N LYS A 180 0.30 11.98 23.79
CA LYS A 180 -1.16 12.02 23.91
C LYS A 180 -1.55 11.65 25.34
N VAL A 181 -2.25 12.55 26.01
CA VAL A 181 -2.80 12.29 27.36
C VAL A 181 -3.96 11.32 27.19
N ILE A 182 -3.83 10.11 27.75
CA ILE A 182 -4.92 9.15 27.85
C ILE A 182 -5.73 9.58 29.07
N VAL A 183 -6.93 10.12 28.83
CA VAL A 183 -7.93 10.44 29.88
C VAL A 183 -8.95 9.32 29.94
#